data_AF-A0A3B9TBC5-F1
#
_entry.id   AF-A0A3B9TBC5-F1
#
_cell.length_a   1.000
_cell.length_b   1.000
_cell.length_c   1.000
_cell.angle_alpha   90.00
_cell.angle_beta   90.00
_cell.angle_gamma   90.00
#
_symmetry.space_group_name_H-M   'P 1'
#
loop_
_entity.id
_entity.type
_entity.pdbx_description
1 polymer ?
#
loop_
_entity_poly.entity_id
_entity_poly.type
_entity_poly.pdbx_seq_one_letter_code
_entity_poly.pdbx_strand_id
1 'polypeptide(L)'
;MTVLKQIDKDAKQVLSDKYGKLTPFGGELTSEKLVGYHYKVMMPYYTDPAILETYSSFEEGLKHIQSKLANSPNIEKVYMQLYKEEQIAVFGLGLKNKEKGEASFLPIIGESHVAALPYEIILQGKDVSMLPGKYRIALFWPELTMGTFMKIMSTPGDIESFFLEVTKK
;
A
#
# COMPACT_ATOMS: atom_id res chain seq x y z
N MET A 1 32.59 2.84 2.57
CA MET A 1 31.25 2.20 2.48
C MET A 1 30.23 3.33 2.57
N THR A 2 29.24 3.42 1.66
CA THR A 2 28.18 4.46 1.76
C THR A 2 27.33 4.23 3.00
N VAL A 3 26.75 5.29 3.57
CA VAL A 3 25.88 5.23 4.77
C VAL A 3 24.77 4.17 4.62
N LEU A 4 24.16 4.08 3.44
CA LEU A 4 23.14 3.07 3.13
C LEU A 4 23.65 1.63 3.24
N LYS A 5 24.89 1.36 2.84
CA LYS A 5 25.49 0.01 2.95
C LYS A 5 25.76 -0.37 4.41
N GLN A 6 26.07 0.61 5.25
CA GLN A 6 26.26 0.39 6.68
C GLN A 6 24.92 0.10 7.36
N ILE A 7 23.88 0.88 7.07
CA ILE A 7 22.52 0.65 7.57
C ILE A 7 22.00 -0.74 7.15
N ASP A 8 22.17 -1.13 5.88
CA ASP A 8 21.77 -2.46 5.39
C ASP A 8 22.48 -3.59 6.15
N LYS A 9 23.79 -3.46 6.38
CA LYS A 9 24.58 -4.44 7.13
C LYS A 9 24.09 -4.55 8.58
N ASP A 10 23.93 -3.42 9.25
CA ASP A 10 23.55 -3.39 10.67
C ASP A 10 22.13 -3.91 10.88
N ALA A 11 21.19 -3.56 9.99
CA ALA A 11 19.83 -4.09 10.00
C ALA A 11 19.82 -5.62 9.82
N LYS A 12 20.57 -6.14 8.85
CA LYS A 12 20.68 -7.59 8.61
C LYS A 12 21.27 -8.32 9.81
N GLN A 13 22.29 -7.74 10.47
CA GLN A 13 22.90 -8.33 11.64
C GLN A 13 21.88 -8.43 12.79
N VAL A 14 21.26 -7.31 13.16
CA VAL A 14 20.27 -7.27 14.26
C VAL A 14 19.10 -8.22 14.02
N LEU A 15 18.59 -8.27 12.79
CA LEU A 15 17.49 -9.17 12.44
C LEU A 15 17.94 -10.64 12.45
N SER A 16 19.15 -10.93 11.98
CA SER A 16 19.67 -12.30 11.97
C SER A 16 19.91 -12.83 13.38
N ASP A 17 20.45 -11.99 14.27
CA ASP A 17 20.73 -12.36 15.66
C ASP A 17 19.44 -12.66 16.44
N LYS A 18 18.36 -11.95 16.14
CA LYS A 18 17.08 -12.08 16.86
C LYS A 18 16.12 -13.11 16.24
N TYR A 19 16.10 -13.22 14.91
CA TYR A 19 15.09 -13.99 14.17
C TYR A 19 15.67 -15.13 13.35
N GLY A 20 17.00 -15.30 13.35
CA GLY A 20 17.69 -16.36 12.62
C GLY A 20 17.93 -16.02 11.16
N LYS A 21 18.07 -17.05 10.32
CA LYS A 21 18.45 -16.88 8.91
C LYS A 21 17.42 -16.04 8.16
N LEU A 22 17.83 -14.87 7.68
CA LEU A 22 17.01 -14.04 6.80
C LEU A 22 16.91 -14.69 5.42
N THR A 23 15.69 -14.93 4.98
CA THR A 23 15.37 -15.33 3.60
C THR A 23 14.89 -14.12 2.82
N PRO A 24 15.33 -13.94 1.56
CA PRO A 24 14.76 -12.93 0.69
C PRO A 24 13.24 -13.11 0.56
N PHE A 25 12.51 -11.99 0.52
CA PHE A 25 11.08 -11.93 0.28
C PHE A 25 10.82 -10.95 -0.88
N GLY A 26 9.81 -11.24 -1.70
CA GLY A 26 9.54 -10.52 -2.96
C GLY A 26 9.93 -11.34 -4.19
N GLY A 27 9.90 -10.72 -5.37
CA GLY A 27 10.25 -11.37 -6.64
C GLY A 27 11.69 -11.13 -7.08
N GLU A 28 12.14 -11.94 -8.05
CA GLU A 28 13.52 -11.92 -8.55
C GLU A 28 13.69 -11.01 -9.78
N LEU A 29 13.43 -9.70 -9.61
CA LEU A 29 13.65 -8.70 -10.65
C LEU A 29 14.91 -7.88 -10.39
N THR A 30 15.68 -7.59 -11.44
CA THR A 30 16.82 -6.65 -11.36
C THR A 30 16.30 -5.21 -11.26
N SER A 31 17.11 -4.30 -10.72
CA SER A 31 16.74 -2.88 -10.61
C SER A 31 16.36 -2.26 -11.96
N GLU A 32 17.04 -2.62 -13.04
CA GLU A 32 16.73 -2.14 -14.39
C GLU A 32 15.38 -2.66 -14.88
N LYS A 33 15.06 -3.92 -14.57
CA LYS A 33 13.77 -4.53 -14.89
C LYS A 33 12.63 -3.98 -14.04
N LEU A 34 12.90 -3.59 -12.78
CA LEU A 34 11.91 -2.97 -11.90
C LEU A 34 11.47 -1.60 -12.42
N VAL A 35 12.39 -0.79 -12.93
CA VAL A 35 12.07 0.52 -13.54
C VAL A 35 11.12 0.37 -14.73
N GLY A 36 11.29 -0.71 -15.52
CA GLY A 36 10.43 -1.02 -16.65
C GLY A 36 9.27 -1.98 -16.36
N TYR A 37 9.07 -2.41 -15.11
CA TYR A 37 8.11 -3.44 -14.78
C TYR A 37 6.68 -2.95 -14.98
N HIS A 38 6.02 -3.51 -15.99
CA HIS A 38 4.60 -3.35 -16.24
C HIS A 38 3.95 -4.73 -16.22
N TYR A 39 3.09 -4.99 -15.23
CA TYR A 39 2.39 -6.27 -15.11
C TYR A 39 1.49 -6.56 -16.33
N LYS A 40 0.97 -5.52 -17.01
CA LYS A 40 0.36 -5.60 -18.35
C LYS A 40 0.55 -4.30 -19.14
N VAL A 41 0.56 -4.41 -20.46
CA VAL A 41 0.43 -3.27 -21.39
C VAL A 41 -0.87 -2.50 -21.07
N MET A 42 -0.81 -1.17 -20.99
CA MET A 42 -1.90 -0.24 -20.58
C MET A 42 -2.21 -0.12 -19.07
N MET A 43 -1.30 -0.48 -18.16
CA MET A 43 -1.48 -0.18 -16.73
C MET A 43 -0.87 1.17 -16.31
N PRO A 44 -1.43 1.85 -15.28
CA PRO A 44 -0.93 3.14 -14.80
C PRO A 44 0.52 3.06 -14.28
N TYR A 45 1.26 4.16 -14.41
CA TYR A 45 2.60 4.30 -13.84
C TYR A 45 2.54 4.62 -12.34
N TYR A 46 3.68 4.51 -11.64
CA TYR A 46 3.83 5.02 -10.26
C TYR A 46 3.44 6.51 -10.15
N THR A 47 3.67 7.27 -11.22
CA THR A 47 3.39 8.71 -11.32
C THR A 47 1.92 9.02 -11.63
N ASP A 48 1.07 8.00 -11.76
CA ASP A 48 -0.35 8.15 -12.11
C ASP A 48 -1.23 7.73 -10.91
N PRO A 49 -1.17 8.44 -9.77
CA PRO A 49 -1.98 8.09 -8.62
C PRO A 49 -3.47 8.27 -8.95
N ALA A 50 -4.30 7.37 -8.41
CA ALA A 50 -5.75 7.52 -8.52
C ALA A 50 -6.20 8.56 -7.50
N ILE A 51 -6.71 9.71 -7.96
CA ILE A 51 -7.32 10.72 -7.10
C ILE A 51 -8.65 10.17 -6.58
N LEU A 52 -8.78 10.13 -5.26
CA LEU A 52 -9.97 9.62 -4.58
C LEU A 52 -10.96 10.74 -4.24
N GLU A 53 -10.45 11.90 -3.82
CA GLU A 53 -11.24 13.09 -3.47
C GLU A 53 -10.35 14.35 -3.47
N THR A 54 -10.97 15.52 -3.67
CA THR A 54 -10.33 16.83 -3.51
C THR A 54 -11.05 17.67 -2.46
N TYR A 55 -10.31 18.10 -1.45
CA TYR A 55 -10.79 18.88 -0.32
C TYR A 55 -10.70 20.40 -0.54
N SER A 56 -11.33 21.17 0.33
CA SER A 56 -11.23 22.63 0.29
C SER A 56 -9.86 23.12 0.79
N SER A 57 -9.29 22.40 1.77
CA SER A 57 -7.94 22.60 2.31
C SER A 57 -7.37 21.28 2.85
N PHE A 58 -6.06 21.28 3.13
CA PHE A 58 -5.38 20.16 3.79
C PHE A 58 -5.99 19.83 5.14
N GLU A 59 -6.28 20.85 5.96
CA GLU A 59 -6.84 20.70 7.30
C GLU A 59 -8.24 20.10 7.26
N GLU A 60 -9.03 20.46 6.24
CA GLU A 60 -10.37 19.92 6.05
C GLU A 60 -10.30 18.43 5.67
N GLY A 61 -9.47 18.07 4.70
CA GLY A 61 -9.26 16.66 4.33
C GLY A 61 -8.70 15.82 5.46
N LEU A 62 -7.69 16.34 6.16
CA LEU A 62 -7.05 15.67 7.30
C LEU A 62 -8.06 15.42 8.43
N LYS A 63 -8.95 16.38 8.71
CA LYS A 63 -10.01 16.22 9.71
C LYS A 63 -11.06 15.23 9.26
N HIS A 64 -11.52 15.32 8.02
CA HIS A 64 -12.54 14.43 7.45
C HIS A 64 -12.10 12.97 7.48
N ILE A 65 -10.91 12.68 6.92
CA ILE A 65 -10.36 11.32 6.83
C ILE A 65 -10.19 10.73 8.24
N GLN A 66 -9.61 11.47 9.19
CA GLN A 66 -9.45 10.97 10.56
C GLN A 66 -10.79 10.69 11.24
N SER A 67 -11.80 11.55 11.02
CA SER A 67 -13.15 11.33 11.56
C SER A 67 -13.80 10.09 10.97
N LYS A 68 -13.69 9.86 9.66
CA LYS A 68 -14.23 8.67 9.00
C LYS A 68 -13.53 7.41 9.46
N LEU A 69 -12.20 7.42 9.53
CA LEU A 69 -11.39 6.29 10.01
C LEU A 69 -11.72 5.91 11.46
N ALA A 70 -11.92 6.88 12.34
CA ALA A 70 -12.29 6.62 13.74
C ALA A 70 -13.65 5.90 13.89
N ASN A 71 -14.52 6.02 12.88
CA ASN A 71 -15.87 5.45 12.89
C ASN A 71 -16.05 4.29 11.89
N SER A 72 -15.00 3.90 11.15
CA SER A 72 -15.15 2.85 10.13
C SER A 72 -15.20 1.46 10.77
N PRO A 73 -16.24 0.66 10.49
CA PRO A 73 -16.26 -0.75 10.90
C PRO A 73 -15.34 -1.62 10.03
N ASN A 74 -15.04 -1.17 8.81
CA ASN A 74 -14.35 -1.95 7.78
C ASN A 74 -12.85 -1.68 7.73
N ILE A 75 -12.40 -0.52 8.20
CA ILE A 75 -11.02 -0.05 8.02
C ILE A 75 -10.41 0.24 9.39
N GLU A 76 -9.14 -0.08 9.54
CA GLU A 76 -8.32 0.25 10.70
C GLU A 76 -7.14 1.11 10.28
N LYS A 77 -6.91 2.20 11.02
CA LYS A 77 -5.71 3.01 10.85
C LYS A 77 -4.55 2.33 11.56
N VAL A 78 -3.67 1.68 10.80
CA VAL A 78 -2.46 1.02 11.32
C VAL A 78 -1.41 2.06 11.70
N TYR A 79 -1.19 3.04 10.82
CA TYR A 79 -0.29 4.15 11.10
C TYR A 79 -0.75 5.43 10.40
N MET A 80 -0.18 6.56 10.83
CA MET A 80 -0.27 7.84 10.14
C MET A 80 1.08 8.55 10.25
N GLN A 81 1.58 9.07 9.14
CA GLN A 81 2.70 10.00 9.11
C GLN A 81 2.19 11.36 8.68
N LEU A 82 2.60 12.42 9.39
CA LEU A 82 2.11 13.77 9.17
C LEU A 82 3.28 14.74 9.03
N TYR A 83 3.35 15.40 7.88
CA TYR A 83 4.35 16.39 7.50
C TYR A 83 3.59 17.70 7.25
N LYS A 84 3.39 18.48 8.32
CA LYS A 84 2.47 19.63 8.30
C LYS A 84 2.97 20.76 7.41
N GLU A 85 4.26 21.03 7.42
CA GLU A 85 4.86 22.12 6.63
C GLU A 85 4.72 21.86 5.14
N GLU A 86 4.85 20.59 4.74
CA GLU A 86 4.70 20.10 3.37
C GLU A 86 3.23 19.85 2.98
N GLN A 87 2.30 19.96 3.94
CA GLN A 87 0.88 19.59 3.77
C GLN A 87 0.71 18.15 3.24
N ILE A 88 1.42 17.20 3.85
CA ILE A 88 1.34 15.78 3.50
C ILE A 88 0.90 14.95 4.71
N ALA A 89 -0.07 14.07 4.50
CA ALA A 89 -0.43 13.01 5.44
C ALA A 89 -0.52 11.66 4.73
N VAL A 90 0.22 10.68 5.23
CA VAL A 90 0.19 9.28 4.74
C VAL A 90 -0.55 8.43 5.77
N PHE A 91 -1.53 7.65 5.32
CA PHE A 91 -2.31 6.76 6.17
C PHE A 91 -2.12 5.31 5.73
N GLY A 92 -1.60 4.47 6.61
CA GLY A 92 -1.59 3.02 6.43
C GLY A 92 -2.91 2.43 6.93
N LEU A 93 -3.67 1.81 6.03
CA LEU A 93 -5.02 1.32 6.26
C LEU A 93 -5.07 -0.21 6.17
N GLY A 94 -5.49 -0.84 7.27
CA GLY A 94 -5.81 -2.26 7.34
C GLY A 94 -7.27 -2.51 6.98
N LEU A 95 -7.54 -3.50 6.15
CA LEU A 95 -8.89 -3.81 5.65
C LEU A 95 -9.50 -4.98 6.44
N LYS A 96 -10.30 -4.67 7.47
CA LYS A 96 -10.89 -5.64 8.41
C LYS A 96 -12.12 -6.38 7.90
N ASN A 97 -12.70 -5.94 6.79
CA ASN A 97 -13.91 -6.56 6.27
C ASN A 97 -13.65 -8.04 5.93
N LYS A 98 -14.50 -8.95 6.43
CA LYS A 98 -14.27 -10.40 6.29
C LYS A 98 -14.48 -10.91 4.86
N GLU A 99 -15.32 -10.25 4.07
CA GLU A 99 -15.70 -10.71 2.74
C GLU A 99 -14.83 -10.09 1.64
N LYS A 100 -14.42 -8.83 1.84
CA LYS A 100 -13.74 -8.02 0.82
C LYS A 100 -12.39 -7.43 1.27
N GLY A 101 -12.07 -7.52 2.56
CA GLY A 101 -10.82 -7.03 3.12
C GLY A 101 -9.70 -8.07 3.10
N GLU A 102 -8.68 -7.90 3.94
CA GLU A 102 -7.48 -8.73 3.95
C GLU A 102 -7.77 -10.22 4.14
N ALA A 103 -8.79 -10.57 4.92
CA ALA A 103 -9.18 -11.95 5.14
C ALA A 103 -9.61 -12.70 3.85
N SER A 104 -10.06 -11.99 2.81
CA SER A 104 -10.53 -12.62 1.58
C SER A 104 -9.43 -12.89 0.56
N PHE A 105 -8.39 -12.04 0.50
CA PHE A 105 -7.31 -12.18 -0.49
C PHE A 105 -5.98 -12.65 0.13
N LEU A 106 -5.67 -12.33 1.38
CA LEU A 106 -4.37 -12.67 1.99
C LEU A 106 -4.09 -14.18 1.98
N PRO A 107 -5.06 -15.08 2.28
CA PRO A 107 -4.84 -16.53 2.18
C PRO A 107 -4.62 -17.02 0.75
N ILE A 108 -5.13 -16.31 -0.26
CA ILE A 108 -4.97 -16.65 -1.68
C ILE A 108 -3.57 -16.27 -2.17
N ILE A 109 -3.08 -15.10 -1.73
CA ILE A 109 -1.76 -14.61 -2.11
C ILE A 109 -0.64 -15.21 -1.26
N GLY A 110 -0.96 -15.68 -0.05
CA GLY A 110 -0.06 -16.30 0.91
C GLY A 110 0.38 -15.32 1.99
N GLU A 111 0.40 -15.79 3.24
CA GLU A 111 0.67 -14.98 4.44
C GLU A 111 2.05 -14.32 4.45
N SER A 112 3.00 -14.85 3.68
CA SER A 112 4.31 -14.21 3.49
C SER A 112 4.19 -12.79 2.93
N HIS A 113 3.11 -12.48 2.19
CA HIS A 113 2.82 -11.15 1.65
C HIS A 113 2.24 -10.17 2.67
N VAL A 114 2.14 -10.52 3.95
CA VAL A 114 1.75 -9.58 5.01
C VAL A 114 2.68 -8.36 5.06
N ALA A 115 3.96 -8.51 4.68
CA ALA A 115 4.91 -7.40 4.61
C ALA A 115 4.56 -6.35 3.53
N ALA A 116 3.66 -6.69 2.61
CA ALA A 116 3.12 -5.75 1.61
C ALA A 116 1.96 -4.89 2.15
N LEU A 117 1.52 -5.14 3.38
CA LEU A 117 0.44 -4.43 4.06
C LEU A 117 1.01 -3.48 5.13
N PRO A 118 0.28 -2.43 5.52
CA PRO A 118 -1.05 -2.03 5.02
C PRO A 118 -1.00 -1.37 3.64
N TYR A 119 -2.17 -1.09 3.06
CA TYR A 119 -2.26 -0.24 1.86
C TYR A 119 -2.37 1.23 2.26
N GLU A 120 -1.92 2.13 1.40
CA GLU A 120 -1.80 3.55 1.70
C GLU A 120 -2.73 4.45 0.89
N ILE A 121 -3.25 5.47 1.56
CA ILE A 121 -3.71 6.72 0.93
C ILE A 121 -2.80 7.88 1.36
N ILE A 122 -2.64 8.86 0.48
CA ILE A 122 -1.83 10.04 0.71
C ILE A 122 -2.67 11.28 0.44
N LEU A 123 -2.82 12.14 1.45
CA LEU A 123 -3.36 13.49 1.31
C LEU A 123 -2.19 14.46 1.10
N GLN A 124 -2.14 15.12 -0.06
CA GLN A 124 -1.13 16.13 -0.41
C GLN A 124 -1.82 17.44 -0.79
N GLY A 125 -1.59 18.50 -0.02
CA GLY A 125 -2.32 19.75 -0.19
C GLY A 125 -3.82 19.49 -0.01
N LYS A 126 -4.57 19.48 -1.11
CA LYS A 126 -6.03 19.26 -1.11
C LYS A 126 -6.45 17.89 -1.63
N ASP A 127 -5.55 17.18 -2.28
CA ASP A 127 -5.92 15.96 -3.01
C ASP A 127 -5.55 14.75 -2.18
N VAL A 128 -6.50 13.84 -2.00
CA VAL A 128 -6.22 12.51 -1.47
C VAL A 128 -6.18 11.51 -2.61
N SER A 129 -5.15 10.68 -2.61
CA SER A 129 -4.89 9.74 -3.69
C SER A 129 -4.40 8.40 -3.15
N MET A 130 -4.44 7.38 -4.00
CA MET A 130 -3.84 6.08 -3.75
C MET A 130 -2.97 5.67 -4.93
N LEU A 131 -2.00 4.80 -4.67
CA LEU A 131 -1.38 4.05 -5.77
C LEU A 131 -2.45 3.16 -6.41
N PRO A 132 -2.54 3.09 -7.74
CA PRO A 132 -3.52 2.26 -8.42
C PRO A 132 -3.45 0.81 -7.94
N GLY A 133 -4.57 0.23 -7.51
CA GLY A 133 -4.57 -1.06 -6.80
C GLY A 133 -3.89 -2.20 -7.58
N LYS A 134 -4.05 -2.22 -8.91
CA LYS A 134 -3.37 -3.20 -9.79
C LYS A 134 -1.85 -3.03 -9.79
N TYR A 135 -1.37 -1.79 -9.77
CA TYR A 135 0.05 -1.47 -9.67
C TYR A 135 0.58 -1.86 -8.28
N ARG A 136 -0.13 -1.46 -7.22
CA ARG A 136 0.25 -1.73 -5.83
C ARG A 136 0.27 -3.22 -5.49
N ILE A 137 -0.64 -4.03 -6.02
CA ILE A 137 -0.62 -5.49 -5.82
C ILE A 137 0.55 -6.12 -6.59
N ALA A 138 0.71 -5.77 -7.88
CA ALA A 138 1.74 -6.38 -8.71
C ALA A 138 3.17 -6.01 -8.29
N LEU A 139 3.38 -4.80 -7.75
CA LEU A 139 4.70 -4.37 -7.25
C LEU A 139 5.17 -5.22 -6.07
N PHE A 140 4.25 -5.57 -5.17
CA PHE A 140 4.56 -6.33 -3.97
C PHE A 140 4.41 -7.85 -4.15
N TRP A 141 3.96 -8.27 -5.33
CA TRP A 141 3.88 -9.65 -5.73
C TRP A 141 4.31 -9.83 -7.19
N PRO A 142 5.63 -9.75 -7.49
CA PRO A 142 6.11 -9.79 -8.86
C PRO A 142 5.91 -11.16 -9.53
N GLU A 143 5.91 -12.22 -8.72
CA GLU A 143 5.70 -13.61 -9.14
C GLU A 143 4.22 -13.97 -9.36
N LEU A 144 3.34 -12.97 -9.33
CA LEU A 144 1.89 -13.12 -9.47
C LEU A 144 1.54 -13.73 -10.84
N THR A 145 1.22 -15.03 -10.84
CA THR A 145 0.73 -15.67 -12.06
C THR A 145 -0.66 -15.16 -12.45
N MET A 146 -0.97 -15.21 -13.75
CA MET A 146 -2.32 -14.88 -14.24
C MET A 146 -3.41 -15.74 -13.58
N GLY A 147 -3.13 -17.00 -13.28
CA GLY A 147 -4.08 -17.90 -12.62
C GLY A 147 -4.40 -17.45 -11.19
N THR A 148 -3.39 -16.99 -10.45
CA THR A 148 -3.60 -16.47 -9.08
C THR A 148 -4.26 -15.09 -9.11
N PHE A 149 -3.91 -14.23 -10.07
CA PHE A 149 -4.53 -12.90 -10.20
C PHE A 149 -6.03 -12.98 -10.46
N MET A 150 -6.48 -13.93 -11.29
CA MET A 150 -7.91 -14.13 -11.55
C MET A 150 -8.71 -14.47 -10.27
N LYS A 151 -8.08 -15.08 -9.25
CA LYS A 151 -8.73 -15.35 -7.97
C LYS A 151 -8.95 -14.11 -7.10
N ILE A 152 -8.19 -13.03 -7.35
CA ILE A 152 -8.23 -11.78 -6.59
C ILE A 152 -8.61 -10.58 -7.48
N MET A 153 -9.27 -10.84 -8.61
CA MET A 153 -9.53 -9.80 -9.61
C MET A 153 -10.43 -8.66 -9.11
N SER A 154 -11.25 -8.91 -8.08
CA SER A 154 -12.08 -7.88 -7.44
C SER A 154 -11.29 -7.03 -6.45
N THR A 155 -10.22 -7.56 -5.85
CA THR A 155 -9.46 -6.95 -4.76
C THR A 155 -9.00 -5.52 -5.08
N PRO A 156 -8.47 -5.18 -6.28
CA PRO A 156 -8.14 -3.79 -6.59
C PRO A 156 -9.31 -2.82 -6.44
N GLY A 157 -10.50 -3.21 -6.91
CA GLY A 157 -11.71 -2.39 -6.83
C GLY A 157 -12.32 -2.37 -5.42
N ASP A 158 -12.19 -3.47 -4.67
CA ASP A 158 -12.60 -3.52 -3.26
C ASP A 158 -11.74 -2.56 -2.41
N ILE A 159 -10.41 -2.53 -2.63
CA ILE A 159 -9.49 -1.58 -1.96
C ILE A 159 -9.89 -0.14 -2.25
N GLU A 160 -10.10 0.20 -3.54
CA GLU A 160 -10.55 1.53 -3.95
C GLU A 160 -11.88 1.91 -3.28
N SER A 161 -12.83 0.97 -3.23
CA SER A 161 -14.13 1.18 -2.58
C SER A 161 -14.00 1.47 -1.08
N PHE A 162 -13.13 0.74 -0.37
CA PHE A 162 -12.83 1.03 1.03
C PHE A 162 -12.22 2.41 1.21
N PHE A 163 -11.29 2.80 0.33
CA PHE A 163 -10.66 4.11 0.46
C PHE A 163 -11.65 5.24 0.20
N LEU A 164 -12.55 5.08 -0.78
CA LEU A 164 -13.66 6.01 -1.00
C LEU A 164 -14.62 6.11 0.20
N GLU A 165 -14.82 5.03 0.99
CA GLU A 165 -15.63 5.06 2.23
C GLU A 165 -15.13 6.11 3.22
N VAL A 166 -13.81 6.30 3.29
CA VAL A 166 -13.15 7.16 4.28
C VAL A 166 -12.67 8.50 3.72
N THR A 167 -12.63 8.65 2.40
CA THR A 167 -12.22 9.92 1.75
C THR A 167 -13.40 10.73 1.23
N LYS A 168 -14.41 10.09 0.63
CA LYS A 168 -15.49 10.83 -0.06
C LYS A 168 -16.29 11.71 0.91
N LYS A 169 -16.61 12.92 0.46
CA LYS A 169 -17.45 13.88 1.19
C LYS A 169 -18.91 13.46 1.22
#